data_AF-A0A2G2FED5-F1
#
_entry.id   AF-A0A2G2FED5-F1
#
_cell.length_a   1.000
_cell.length_b   1.000
_cell.length_c   1.000
_cell.angle_alpha   90.00
_cell.angle_beta   90.00
_cell.angle_gamma   90.00
#
_symmetry.space_group_name_H-M   'P 1'
#
loop_
_entity.id
_entity.type
_entity.pdbx_description
1 polymer ?
#
loop_
_entity_poly.entity_id
_entity_poly.type
_entity_poly.pdbx_seq_one_letter_code
_entity_poly.pdbx_strand_id
1 'polypeptide(L)'
;MEPKIENLNQKKLVGLNMKLSLANYNIVDLWKRFGPRRKEITNNLTSDLISIAVYAPNHFKDFKPSNEFERWATIEVSDFSEVPPGMDTFELQGGLYAVFDYKGLNTDNAIYRYIFEDWLPDSIYKLDHRPHFEVLGAKYKNNDPDSEEEIWIPIKKS
;
A
#
# COMPACT_ATOMS: atom_id res chain seq x y z
N MET A 1 7.79 12.80 13.39
CA MET A 1 6.47 12.94 12.75
C MET A 1 5.52 12.06 13.52
N GLU A 2 4.40 12.57 14.02
CA GLU A 2 3.45 11.76 14.77
C GLU A 2 2.36 11.20 13.83
N PRO A 3 2.13 9.87 13.78
CA PRO A 3 1.10 9.31 12.92
C PRO A 3 -0.30 9.52 13.50
N LYS A 4 -1.27 9.60 12.60
CA LYS A 4 -2.69 9.47 12.96
C LYS A 4 -2.99 8.00 13.18
N ILE A 5 -3.75 7.69 14.23
CA ILE A 5 -4.21 6.32 14.48
C ILE A 5 -5.64 6.20 14.00
N GLU A 6 -5.84 5.40 12.96
CA GLU A 6 -7.12 5.32 12.25
C GLU A 6 -7.68 3.90 12.28
N ASN A 7 -8.99 3.78 12.45
CA ASN A 7 -9.69 2.51 12.26
C ASN A 7 -10.29 2.46 10.85
N LEU A 8 -9.60 1.77 9.95
CA LEU A 8 -9.99 1.60 8.56
C LEU A 8 -11.25 0.72 8.47
N ASN A 9 -12.25 1.17 7.72
CA ASN A 9 -13.35 0.32 7.29
C ASN A 9 -12.90 -0.59 6.14
N GLN A 10 -13.50 -1.76 6.00
CA GLN A 10 -13.21 -2.64 4.87
C GLN A 10 -13.36 -1.90 3.53
N LYS A 11 -12.41 -2.14 2.62
CA LYS A 11 -12.43 -1.58 1.25
C LYS A 11 -12.48 -2.70 0.24
N LYS A 12 -13.20 -2.45 -0.86
CA LYS A 12 -13.22 -3.29 -2.05
C LYS A 12 -12.36 -2.64 -3.10
N LEU A 13 -11.35 -3.35 -3.57
CA LEU A 13 -10.35 -2.81 -4.48
C LEU A 13 -10.32 -3.64 -5.77
N VAL A 14 -10.11 -2.96 -6.90
CA VAL A 14 -9.93 -3.60 -8.20
C VAL A 14 -8.64 -3.08 -8.83
N GLY A 15 -7.86 -3.97 -9.44
CA GLY A 15 -6.67 -3.57 -10.16
C GLY A 15 -5.80 -4.72 -10.64
N LEU A 16 -4.49 -4.49 -10.67
CA LEU A 16 -3.50 -5.49 -11.09
C LEU A 16 -2.57 -5.81 -9.93
N ASN A 17 -2.07 -7.05 -9.91
CA ASN A 17 -1.05 -7.50 -8.97
C ASN A 17 0.18 -8.08 -9.69
N MET A 18 1.27 -8.19 -8.94
CA MET A 18 2.48 -8.86 -9.36
C MET A 18 3.25 -9.36 -8.14
N LYS A 19 3.86 -10.54 -8.25
CA LYS A 19 4.87 -11.00 -7.29
C LYS A 19 6.21 -10.37 -7.59
N LEU A 20 6.82 -9.78 -6.58
CA LEU A 20 8.11 -9.10 -6.63
C LEU A 20 8.98 -9.55 -5.47
N SER A 21 10.26 -9.21 -5.53
CA SER A 21 11.17 -9.30 -4.37
C SER A 21 12.05 -8.05 -4.34
N LEU A 22 12.75 -7.78 -3.25
CA LEU A 22 13.70 -6.67 -3.20
C LEU A 22 14.89 -6.89 -4.14
N ALA A 23 15.28 -8.15 -4.36
CA ALA A 23 16.32 -8.52 -5.33
C ALA A 23 15.87 -8.35 -6.79
N ASN A 24 14.56 -8.37 -7.05
CA ASN A 24 13.98 -8.19 -8.37
C ASN A 24 12.73 -7.30 -8.28
N TYR A 25 12.95 -6.01 -8.05
CA TYR A 25 11.89 -5.04 -7.79
C TYR A 25 11.52 -4.26 -9.06
N ASN A 26 10.44 -4.69 -9.72
CA ASN A 26 9.93 -4.05 -10.94
C ASN A 26 8.51 -3.49 -10.76
N ILE A 27 8.32 -2.64 -9.76
CA ILE A 27 7.02 -2.00 -9.50
C ILE A 27 6.57 -1.08 -10.65
N VAL A 28 7.52 -0.55 -11.42
CA VAL A 28 7.25 0.35 -12.55
C VAL A 28 6.45 -0.36 -13.65
N ASP A 29 6.73 -1.64 -13.93
CA ASP A 29 5.96 -2.39 -14.93
C ASP A 29 4.50 -2.58 -14.51
N LEU A 30 4.26 -2.87 -13.23
CA LEU A 30 2.91 -2.98 -12.67
C LEU A 30 2.11 -1.69 -12.91
N TRP A 31 2.68 -0.53 -12.56
CA TRP A 31 2.01 0.76 -12.74
C TRP A 31 1.87 1.17 -14.22
N LYS A 32 2.83 0.82 -15.08
CA LYS A 32 2.71 1.05 -16.53
C LYS A 32 1.55 0.25 -17.14
N ARG A 33 1.31 -0.97 -16.66
CA ARG A 33 0.20 -1.82 -17.10
C ARG A 33 -1.14 -1.35 -16.54
N PHE A 34 -1.18 -0.91 -15.28
CA PHE A 34 -2.42 -0.49 -14.63
C PHE A 34 -2.85 0.94 -15.01
N GLY A 35 -1.92 1.89 -15.04
CA GLY A 35 -2.20 3.32 -15.18
C GLY A 35 -3.11 3.71 -16.35
N PRO A 36 -2.88 3.23 -17.59
CA PRO A 36 -3.76 3.49 -18.73
C PRO A 36 -5.15 2.86 -18.57
N ARG A 37 -5.22 1.70 -17.94
CA ARG A 37 -6.43 0.87 -17.80
C ARG A 37 -7.31 1.27 -16.62
N ARG A 38 -6.80 2.07 -15.67
CA ARG A 38 -7.56 2.49 -14.49
C ARG A 38 -8.91 3.14 -14.82
N LYS A 39 -9.04 3.75 -16.01
CA LYS A 39 -10.28 4.38 -16.52
C LYS A 39 -11.36 3.37 -16.93
N GLU A 40 -11.00 2.09 -17.08
CA GLU A 40 -11.95 0.99 -17.33
C GLU A 40 -12.78 0.68 -16.08
N ILE A 41 -12.32 1.08 -14.89
CA ILE A 41 -13.05 0.95 -13.63
C ILE A 41 -13.98 2.16 -13.50
N THR A 42 -15.29 1.93 -13.62
CA THR A 42 -16.34 2.96 -13.70
C THR A 42 -17.05 3.22 -12.37
N ASN A 43 -17.03 2.26 -11.46
CA ASN A 43 -17.69 2.32 -10.15
C ASN A 43 -16.72 2.70 -9.02
N ASN A 44 -15.68 3.47 -9.34
CA ASN A 44 -14.69 3.93 -8.37
C ASN A 44 -15.30 4.95 -7.39
N LEU A 45 -14.97 4.81 -6.10
CA LEU A 45 -15.46 5.71 -5.05
C LEU A 45 -14.63 7.00 -4.95
N THR A 46 -13.33 6.92 -5.25
CA THR A 46 -12.40 8.04 -5.21
C THR A 46 -11.50 8.04 -6.45
N SER A 47 -10.76 9.13 -6.65
CA SER A 47 -9.70 9.21 -7.67
C SER A 47 -8.35 8.68 -7.20
N ASP A 48 -8.25 8.32 -5.91
CA ASP A 48 -6.99 7.91 -5.29
C ASP A 48 -6.59 6.53 -5.78
N LEU A 49 -5.28 6.31 -5.91
CA LEU A 49 -4.75 4.99 -6.20
C LEU A 49 -4.28 4.37 -4.89
N ILE A 50 -4.55 3.09 -4.72
CA ILE A 50 -4.13 2.33 -3.54
C ILE A 50 -3.07 1.32 -3.98
N SER A 51 -1.90 1.47 -3.37
CA SER A 51 -0.71 0.70 -3.61
C SER A 51 -0.50 -0.24 -2.44
N ILE A 52 -0.59 -1.56 -2.63
CA ILE A 52 -0.62 -2.52 -1.50
C ILE A 52 0.61 -3.41 -1.55
N ALA A 53 1.19 -3.69 -0.38
CA ALA A 53 2.12 -4.80 -0.17
C ALA A 53 1.50 -5.88 0.73
N VAL A 54 1.50 -7.11 0.22
CA VAL A 54 1.07 -8.30 0.94
C VAL A 54 2.27 -9.21 1.15
N TYR A 55 2.64 -9.39 2.42
CA TYR A 55 3.76 -10.21 2.84
C TYR A 55 3.27 -11.57 3.37
N ALA A 56 4.02 -12.63 3.11
CA ALA A 56 3.78 -13.91 3.77
C ALA A 56 4.05 -13.81 5.30
N PRO A 57 3.40 -14.63 6.14
CA PRO A 57 3.56 -14.60 7.61
C PRO A 57 5.00 -14.64 8.14
N ASN A 58 5.90 -15.32 7.41
CA ASN A 58 7.30 -15.48 7.81
C ASN A 58 8.26 -14.60 7.01
N HIS A 59 7.76 -13.66 6.19
CA HIS A 59 8.57 -12.85 5.29
C HIS A 59 9.72 -12.12 6.02
N PHE A 60 9.44 -11.58 7.21
CA PHE A 60 10.41 -10.82 8.00
C PHE A 60 11.22 -11.64 9.01
N LYS A 61 10.79 -12.87 9.35
CA LYS A 61 11.52 -13.71 10.32
C LYS A 61 12.83 -14.22 9.74
N ASP A 62 12.80 -14.67 8.49
CA ASP A 62 13.95 -15.15 7.73
C ASP A 62 14.19 -14.24 6.53
N PHE A 63 14.32 -12.94 6.80
CA PHE A 63 14.39 -11.94 5.76
C PHE A 63 15.56 -12.21 4.80
N LYS A 64 15.24 -12.26 3.51
CA LYS A 64 16.20 -12.27 2.40
C LYS A 64 15.67 -11.33 1.32
N PRO A 65 16.53 -10.58 0.62
CA PRO A 65 16.08 -9.72 -0.48
C PRO A 65 15.32 -10.48 -1.58
N SER A 66 15.57 -11.78 -1.74
CA SER A 66 14.89 -12.66 -2.68
C SER A 66 13.50 -13.15 -2.21
N ASN A 67 13.11 -12.89 -0.97
CA ASN A 67 11.80 -13.30 -0.47
C ASN A 67 10.72 -12.58 -1.28
N GLU A 68 9.82 -13.35 -1.87
CA GLU A 68 8.75 -12.79 -2.66
C GLU A 68 7.64 -12.21 -1.77
N PHE A 69 7.00 -11.17 -2.29
CA PHE A 69 5.79 -10.56 -1.77
C PHE A 69 4.94 -10.09 -2.93
N GLU A 70 3.66 -9.90 -2.68
CA GLU A 70 2.74 -9.42 -3.71
C GLU A 70 2.59 -7.91 -3.60
N ARG A 71 2.64 -7.22 -4.75
CA ARG A 71 2.30 -5.81 -4.87
C ARG A 71 1.07 -5.64 -5.72
N TRP A 72 0.19 -4.74 -5.30
CA TRP A 72 -1.02 -4.38 -6.01
C TRP A 72 -1.03 -2.91 -6.38
N ALA A 73 -1.57 -2.61 -7.56
CA ALA A 73 -1.93 -1.26 -8.00
C ALA A 73 -3.45 -1.25 -8.24
N THR A 74 -4.20 -0.53 -7.41
CA THR A 74 -5.66 -0.65 -7.33
C THR A 74 -6.37 0.69 -7.18
N ILE A 75 -7.69 0.66 -7.35
CA ILE A 75 -8.63 1.73 -7.00
C ILE A 75 -9.74 1.13 -6.14
N GLU A 76 -10.27 1.93 -5.22
CA GLU A 76 -11.43 1.57 -4.40
C GLU A 76 -12.74 1.69 -5.19
N VAL A 77 -13.57 0.65 -5.10
CA VAL A 77 -14.86 0.52 -5.80
C VAL A 77 -16.01 0.26 -4.83
N SER A 78 -17.24 0.57 -5.23
CA SER A 78 -18.44 0.28 -4.42
C SER A 78 -18.71 -1.22 -4.24
N ASP A 79 -18.42 -2.00 -5.28
CA ASP A 79 -18.71 -3.42 -5.38
C ASP A 79 -17.92 -4.07 -6.53
N PHE A 80 -18.03 -5.39 -6.68
CA PHE A 80 -17.32 -6.18 -7.70
C PHE A 80 -18.20 -6.58 -8.89
N SER A 81 -19.30 -5.86 -9.17
CA SER A 81 -20.20 -6.20 -10.29
C SER A 81 -19.57 -5.94 -11.66
N GLU A 82 -18.68 -4.94 -11.76
CA GLU A 82 -18.04 -4.52 -13.01
C GLU A 82 -16.50 -4.58 -12.89
N VAL A 83 -15.93 -5.78 -12.93
CA VAL A 83 -14.47 -5.97 -12.94
C VAL A 83 -13.98 -6.07 -14.39
N PRO A 84 -13.10 -5.15 -14.86
CA PRO A 84 -12.56 -5.21 -16.21
C PRO A 84 -11.79 -6.52 -16.48
N PRO A 85 -11.87 -7.09 -17.69
CA PRO A 85 -11.17 -8.32 -18.03
C PRO A 85 -9.66 -8.25 -17.75
N GLY A 86 -9.12 -9.25 -17.06
CA GLY A 86 -7.71 -9.33 -16.70
C GLY A 86 -7.29 -8.40 -15.57
N MET A 87 -8.24 -7.86 -14.79
CA MET A 87 -8.01 -7.30 -13.46
C MET A 87 -8.53 -8.27 -12.39
N ASP A 88 -7.97 -8.14 -11.19
CA ASP A 88 -8.33 -8.91 -10.02
C ASP A 88 -8.97 -8.02 -8.95
N THR A 89 -9.71 -8.66 -8.05
CA THR A 89 -10.35 -8.02 -6.89
C THR A 89 -9.54 -8.27 -5.63
N PHE A 90 -9.48 -7.28 -4.75
CA PHE A 90 -8.85 -7.40 -3.45
C PHE A 90 -9.75 -6.82 -2.36
N GLU A 91 -10.07 -7.61 -1.34
CA GLU A 91 -10.78 -7.13 -0.15
C GLU A 91 -9.77 -6.74 0.92
N LEU A 92 -9.54 -5.43 1.05
CA LEU A 92 -8.71 -4.90 2.11
C LEU A 92 -9.52 -4.91 3.41
N GLN A 93 -9.17 -5.84 4.29
CA GLN A 93 -9.77 -5.94 5.61
C GLN A 93 -9.50 -4.66 6.41
N GLY A 94 -10.50 -4.21 7.14
CA GLY A 94 -10.38 -3.04 8.01
C GLY A 94 -9.51 -3.28 9.24
N GLY A 95 -9.67 -2.40 10.22
CA GLY A 95 -8.99 -2.47 11.52
C GLY A 95 -8.03 -1.32 11.74
N LEU A 96 -7.20 -1.43 12.77
CA LEU A 96 -6.37 -0.32 13.24
C LEU A 96 -5.10 -0.14 12.40
N TYR A 97 -4.81 1.09 12.02
CA TYR A 97 -3.65 1.50 11.24
C TYR A 97 -2.99 2.75 11.84
N ALA A 98 -1.67 2.84 11.72
CA ALA A 98 -0.94 4.09 11.87
C ALA A 98 -0.75 4.71 10.47
N VAL A 99 -1.16 5.97 10.33
CA VAL A 99 -1.17 6.71 9.07
C VAL A 99 -0.15 7.83 9.16
N PHE A 100 0.83 7.80 8.26
CA PHE A 100 1.87 8.79 8.15
C PHE A 100 1.66 9.60 6.88
N ASP A 101 1.49 10.92 7.03
CA ASP A 101 1.44 11.85 5.90
C ASP A 101 2.88 12.09 5.44
N TYR A 102 3.28 11.41 4.36
CA TYR A 102 4.64 11.47 3.84
C TYR A 102 4.73 12.49 2.71
N LYS A 103 5.79 13.32 2.75
CA LYS A 103 6.17 14.21 1.68
C LYS A 103 7.62 13.96 1.30
N GLY A 104 7.87 13.56 0.06
CA GLY A 104 9.22 13.25 -0.40
C GLY A 104 9.24 12.36 -1.64
N LEU A 105 10.45 11.95 -2.02
CA LEU A 105 10.65 11.02 -3.13
C LEU A 105 10.16 9.62 -2.74
N ASN A 106 9.54 8.92 -3.68
CA ASN A 106 9.13 7.52 -3.53
C ASN A 106 10.32 6.54 -3.41
N THR A 107 11.55 7.01 -3.67
CA THR A 107 12.80 6.24 -3.54
C THR A 107 13.48 6.46 -2.19
N ASP A 108 13.04 7.44 -1.41
CA ASP A 108 13.58 7.69 -0.08
C ASP A 108 12.93 6.74 0.95
N ASN A 109 13.75 5.81 1.45
CA ASN A 109 13.34 4.80 2.42
C ASN A 109 13.54 5.25 3.88
N ALA A 110 14.00 6.49 4.12
CA ALA A 110 14.22 7.00 5.47
C ALA A 110 12.95 6.99 6.31
N ILE A 111 11.78 7.22 5.70
CA ILE A 111 10.49 7.15 6.38
C ILE A 111 10.21 5.75 6.93
N TYR A 112 10.44 4.69 6.14
CA TYR A 112 10.22 3.32 6.59
C TYR A 112 11.16 2.93 7.73
N ARG A 113 12.43 3.38 7.68
CA ARG A 113 13.35 3.22 8.81
C ARG A 113 12.82 3.90 10.07
N TYR A 114 12.40 5.16 9.99
CA TYR A 114 11.80 5.86 11.13
C TYR A 114 10.59 5.12 11.70
N ILE A 115 9.69 4.65 10.84
CA ILE A 115 8.49 3.91 11.25
C ILE A 115 8.85 2.65 12.03
N PHE A 116 9.74 1.81 11.49
CA PHE A 116 9.99 0.46 12.02
C PHE A 116 11.10 0.39 13.07
N GLU A 117 12.09 1.29 13.03
CA GLU A 117 13.25 1.29 13.93
C GLU A 117 13.08 2.26 15.10
N ASP A 118 12.34 3.36 14.92
CA ASP A 118 12.17 4.40 15.96
C ASP A 118 10.73 4.42 16.51
N TRP A 119 9.74 4.74 15.67
CA TRP A 119 8.37 5.00 16.15
C TRP A 119 7.68 3.74 16.69
N LEU A 120 7.68 2.65 15.92
CA LEU A 120 6.92 1.46 16.29
C LEU A 120 7.45 0.80 17.57
N PRO A 121 8.78 0.59 17.77
CA PRO A 121 9.33 0.03 19.00
C PRO A 121 9.04 0.86 20.25
N ASP A 122 8.99 2.19 20.13
CA ASP A 122 8.70 3.12 21.24
C ASP A 122 7.19 3.33 21.46
N SER A 123 6.34 2.82 20.57
CA SER A 123 4.89 2.95 20.66
C SER A 123 4.26 1.90 21.57
N ILE A 124 2.98 2.11 21.93
CA ILE A 124 2.17 1.09 22.63
C ILE A 124 1.63 0.00 21.69
N TYR A 125 1.98 0.04 20.42
CA TYR A 125 1.43 -0.83 19.39
C TYR A 125 2.44 -1.88 18.92
N LYS A 126 1.92 -2.97 18.35
CA LYS A 126 2.70 -3.97 17.62
C LYS A 126 2.28 -3.98 16.17
N LEU A 127 3.23 -4.33 15.30
CA LEU A 127 2.92 -4.62 13.90
C LEU A 127 1.89 -5.74 13.83
N ASP A 128 0.86 -5.55 13.02
CA ASP A 128 -0.15 -6.56 12.77
C ASP A 128 0.10 -7.27 11.43
N HIS A 129 -0.32 -8.53 11.32
CA HIS A 129 -0.11 -9.31 10.11
C HIS A 129 -1.23 -9.04 9.10
N ARG A 130 -1.23 -7.84 8.55
CA ARG A 130 -2.16 -7.36 7.53
C ARG A 130 -1.38 -6.64 6.41
N PRO A 131 -2.01 -6.36 5.25
CA PRO A 131 -1.36 -5.61 4.20
C PRO A 131 -0.98 -4.20 4.64
N HIS A 132 0.20 -3.77 4.21
CA HIS A 132 0.64 -2.38 4.25
C HIS A 132 0.18 -1.73 2.95
N PHE A 133 -0.16 -0.45 2.98
CA PHE A 133 -0.53 0.23 1.73
C PHE A 133 -0.20 1.71 1.76
N GLU A 134 -0.10 2.28 0.56
CA GLU A 134 0.04 3.70 0.34
C GLU A 134 -1.19 4.23 -0.40
N VAL A 135 -1.69 5.40 -0.01
CA VAL A 135 -2.76 6.13 -0.71
C VAL A 135 -2.13 7.25 -1.52
N LEU A 136 -2.18 7.10 -2.85
CA LEU A 136 -1.62 8.04 -3.81
C LEU A 136 -2.74 8.99 -4.26
N GLY A 137 -2.92 10.05 -3.46
CA GLY A 137 -3.99 11.02 -3.66
C GLY A 137 -3.70 12.08 -4.72
N ALA A 138 -4.52 13.14 -4.76
CA ALA A 138 -4.43 14.21 -5.75
C ALA A 138 -3.07 14.96 -5.79
N LYS A 139 -2.30 14.91 -4.71
CA LYS A 139 -0.98 15.55 -4.59
C LYS A 139 0.19 14.61 -4.86
N TYR A 140 -0.08 13.33 -5.13
CA TYR A 140 0.96 12.38 -5.50
C TYR A 140 1.56 12.76 -6.85
N LYS A 141 2.89 12.76 -6.90
CA LYS A 141 3.69 13.06 -8.10
C LYS A 141 4.82 12.05 -8.21
N ASN A 142 4.79 11.23 -9.25
CA ASN A 142 5.83 10.23 -9.44
C ASN A 142 7.21 10.88 -9.64
N ASN A 143 8.21 10.42 -8.87
CA ASN A 143 9.60 10.90 -8.93
C ASN A 143 9.76 12.42 -8.69
N ASP A 144 8.97 12.98 -7.78
CA ASP A 144 8.99 14.39 -7.42
C ASP A 144 9.20 14.53 -5.89
N PRO A 145 10.17 15.33 -5.40
CA PRO A 145 10.41 15.50 -3.98
C PRO A 145 9.29 16.24 -3.23
N ASP A 146 8.40 16.93 -3.96
CA ASP A 146 7.19 17.54 -3.41
C ASP A 146 5.96 16.63 -3.49
N SER A 147 6.13 15.35 -3.86
CA SER A 147 5.05 14.36 -3.83
C SER A 147 4.55 14.15 -2.41
N GLU A 148 3.23 14.06 -2.25
CA GLU A 148 2.57 13.71 -0.99
C GLU A 148 1.79 12.40 -1.14
N GLU A 149 1.90 11.51 -0.17
CA GLU A 149 1.16 10.26 -0.06
C GLU A 149 0.89 9.92 1.41
N GLU A 150 -0.13 9.09 1.67
CA GLU A 150 -0.33 8.53 3.00
C GLU A 150 0.24 7.12 3.05
N ILE A 151 1.03 6.81 4.09
CA ILE A 151 1.56 5.48 4.35
C ILE A 151 0.77 4.86 5.50
N TRP A 152 0.13 3.72 5.24
CA TRP A 152 -0.74 3.02 6.18
C TRP A 152 -0.06 1.74 6.67
N ILE A 153 0.30 1.72 7.96
CA ILE A 153 0.98 0.62 8.63
C ILE A 153 0.01 -0.11 9.56
N PRO A 154 -0.25 -1.41 9.36
CA PRO A 154 -1.22 -2.14 10.18
C PRO A 154 -0.70 -2.36 11.59
N ILE A 155 -1.49 -1.99 12.59
CA ILE A 155 -1.10 -2.08 14.00
C ILE A 155 -2.16 -2.76 14.84
N LYS A 156 -1.76 -3.23 16.01
CA LYS A 156 -2.65 -3.70 17.08
C LYS A 156 -2.14 -3.25 18.43
N LYS A 157 -3.02 -3.14 19.42
CA LYS A 157 -2.62 -2.87 20.80
C LYS A 157 -1.78 -4.04 21.32
N SER A 158 -0.71 -3.70 22.05
CA SER A 158 0.25 -4.67 22.60
C SER A 158 -0.32 -5.63 23.61
#